data_AF-A0A967I7N5-F1
#
_entry.id   AF-A0A967I7N5-F1
#
_cell.length_a   1.000
_cell.length_b   1.000
_cell.length_c   1.000
_cell.angle_alpha   90.00
_cell.angle_beta   90.00
_cell.angle_gamma   90.00
#
_symmetry.space_group_name_H-M   'P 1'
#
loop_
_entity.id
_entity.type
_entity.pdbx_description
1 polymer ?
#
loop_
_entity_poly.entity_id
_entity_poly.type
_entity_poly.pdbx_seq_one_letter_code
_entity_poly.pdbx_strand_id
1 'polypeptide(L)' 'VDVLLGADICFWDELAQPIRRLILRALRAGVRLVLIGDPGRPPFEEIGEYFVNKRGGELLDWTAQRPRRSEGRILRIGNI' A
#
# COMPACT_ATOMS: atom_id res chain seq x y z
N VAL A 1 -8.21 1.50 -17.37
CA VAL A 1 -8.30 1.05 -15.97
C VAL A 1 -7.52 2.05 -15.16
N ASP A 2 -8.13 2.64 -14.14
CA ASP A 2 -7.44 3.62 -13.30
C ASP A 2 -6.78 2.91 -12.12
N VAL A 3 -5.49 3.19 -11.94
CA VAL A 3 -4.62 2.54 -10.95
C VAL A 3 -3.88 3.60 -10.16
N LEU A 4 -3.85 3.47 -8.84
CA LEU A 4 -2.97 4.25 -7.96
C LEU A 4 -1.78 3.38 -7.54
N LEU A 5 -0.57 3.84 -7.87
CA LEU A 5 0.67 3.20 -7.47
C LEU A 5 1.44 4.11 -6.50
N GLY A 6 1.99 3.52 -5.44
CA GLY A 6 2.93 4.18 -4.53
C GLY A 6 4.03 3.21 -4.11
N ALA A 7 5.26 3.67 -3.98
CA ALA A 7 6.38 2.86 -3.52
C ALA A 7 7.29 3.70 -2.63
N ASP A 8 7.65 3.15 -1.46
CA ASP A 8 8.55 3.81 -0.51
C ASP A 8 8.03 5.20 -0.06
N ILE A 9 6.71 5.32 0.13
CA ILE A 9 6.06 6.58 0.55
C ILE A 9 5.69 6.61 2.04
N CYS A 10 5.73 5.47 2.75
CA CYS A 10 5.43 5.37 4.18
C CYS A 10 6.70 5.47 5.02
N PHE A 11 7.49 6.53 4.86
CA PHE A 11 8.80 6.66 5.51
C PHE A 11 8.79 7.45 6.83
N TRP A 12 7.73 8.20 7.11
CA TRP A 12 7.52 8.93 8.38
C TRP A 12 6.17 8.59 8.97
N ASP A 13 6.07 8.56 10.30
CA ASP A 13 4.86 8.17 11.02
C ASP A 13 3.67 9.08 10.68
N GLU A 14 3.92 10.37 10.46
CA GLU A 14 2.90 11.36 10.11
C GLU A 14 2.29 11.11 8.72
N LEU A 15 2.88 10.25 7.88
CA LEU A 15 2.42 9.95 6.52
C LEU A 15 1.33 8.88 6.48
N ALA A 16 1.14 8.06 7.53
CA ALA A 16 0.08 7.05 7.56
C ALA A 16 -1.30 7.67 7.28
N GLN A 17 -1.62 8.76 7.97
CA GLN A 17 -2.90 9.45 7.85
C GLN A 17 -3.12 10.11 6.46
N PRO A 18 -2.21 10.93 5.92
CA PRO A 18 -2.28 11.45 4.56
C PRO A 18 -2.41 10.36 3.49
N ILE A 19 -1.64 9.28 3.58
CA ILE A 19 -1.65 8.20 2.58
C ILE A 19 -2.98 7.45 2.63
N ARG A 20 -3.48 7.13 3.82
CA ARG A 20 -4.81 6.55 3.99
C ARG A 20 -5.89 7.43 3.34
N ARG A 21 -5.85 8.75 3.56
CA ARG A 21 -6.80 9.69 2.93
C ARG A 21 -6.64 9.79 1.41
N LEU A 22 -5.41 9.69 0.89
CA LEU A 22 -5.16 9.63 -0.55
C LEU A 22 -5.81 8.39 -1.18
N ILE A 23 -5.56 7.21 -0.61
CA ILE A 23 -6.15 5.95 -1.07
C ILE A 23 -7.68 6.02 -1.04
N LEU A 24 -8.28 6.49 0.06
CA LEU A 24 -9.73 6.65 0.16
C LEU A 24 -10.31 7.64 -0.85
N ARG A 25 -9.57 8.70 -1.22
CA ARG A 25 -9.98 9.62 -2.28
C ARG A 25 -9.91 8.96 -3.66
N ALA A 26 -8.84 8.22 -3.93
CA ALA A 26 -8.68 7.48 -5.19
C ALA A 26 -9.81 6.46 -5.39
N LEU A 27 -10.12 5.66 -4.37
CA LEU A 27 -11.23 4.69 -4.42
C LEU A 27 -12.58 5.38 -4.67
N ARG A 28 -12.84 6.53 -4.02
CA ARG A 28 -14.05 7.32 -4.26
C ARG A 28 -14.12 7.91 -5.68
N ALA A 29 -12.98 8.16 -6.31
CA ALA A 29 -12.89 8.63 -7.68
C ALA A 29 -13.02 7.51 -8.73
N GLY A 30 -13.21 6.25 -8.32
CA GLY A 30 -13.39 5.12 -9.22
C GLY A 30 -12.11 4.35 -9.58
N VAL A 31 -10.98 4.63 -8.92
CA VAL A 31 -9.76 3.81 -9.06
C VAL A 31 -10.08 2.37 -8.67
N ARG A 32 -9.76 1.43 -9.58
CA ARG A 32 -10.14 0.01 -9.44
C ARG A 32 -9.04 -0.84 -8.79
N LEU A 33 -7.79 -0.36 -8.84
CA LEU A 33 -6.64 -1.01 -8.24
C LEU A 33 -5.74 0.00 -7.54
N VAL A 34 -5.36 -0.29 -6.30
CA VAL A 34 -4.32 0.42 -5.55
C VAL A 34 -3.22 -0.55 -5.16
N LEU A 35 -1.96 -0.19 -5.42
CA LEU A 35 -0.78 -0.94 -4.98
C LEU A 35 0.18 0.00 -4.25
N ILE A 36 0.49 -0.29 -2.99
CA ILE A 36 1.49 0.43 -2.20
C ILE A 36 2.60 -0.53 -1.81
N GLY A 37 3.83 -0.30 -2.26
CA GLY A 37 5.02 -1.07 -1.89
C GLY A 37 5.82 -0.40 -0.78
N ASP A 38 6.25 -1.18 0.21
CA ASP A 38 7.05 -0.69 1.34
C ASP A 38 7.95 -1.80 1.92
N PRO A 39 9.11 -1.49 2.53
CA PRO A 39 9.89 -2.48 3.30
C PRO A 39 9.18 -3.02 4.56
N GLY A 40 8.01 -2.49 4.95
CA GLY A 40 7.23 -2.96 6.11
C GLY A 40 7.38 -2.05 7.34
N ARG A 41 7.48 -0.73 7.12
CA ARG A 41 7.59 0.26 8.22
C ARG A 41 6.26 0.42 8.97
N PRO A 42 6.29 0.84 10.25
CA PRO A 42 5.08 1.06 11.06
C PRO A 42 3.94 1.84 10.36
N PRO A 43 4.17 2.98 9.68
CA PRO A 43 3.10 3.68 8.95
C PRO A 43 2.50 2.88 7.79
N PHE A 44 3.28 1.99 7.15
CA PHE A 44 2.76 1.07 6.15
C PHE A 44 1.89 -0.01 6.78
N GLU A 45 2.33 -0.59 7.89
CA GLU A 45 1.56 -1.61 8.62
C GLU A 45 0.22 -1.03 9.11
N GLU A 46 0.21 0.19 9.67
CA GLU A 46 -1.02 0.87 10.13
C GLU A 46 -2.05 0.99 8.99
N ILE A 47 -1.64 1.48 7.82
CA ILE A 47 -2.57 1.61 6.69
C ILE A 47 -2.94 0.24 6.11
N GLY A 48 -2.00 -0.71 6.09
CA GLY A 48 -2.21 -2.08 5.66
C GLY A 48 -3.31 -2.76 6.47
N GLU A 49 -3.17 -2.78 7.79
CA GLU A 49 -4.18 -3.31 8.71
C GLU A 49 -5.54 -2.64 8.53
N TYR A 50 -5.57 -1.31 8.35
CA TYR A 50 -6.82 -0.60 8.10
C TYR A 50 -7.53 -1.11 6.83
N PHE A 51 -6.83 -1.21 5.71
CA PHE A 51 -7.45 -1.60 4.44
C PHE A 51 -7.74 -3.09 4.34
N VAL A 52 -6.91 -3.94 4.94
CA VAL A 52 -7.21 -5.37 5.10
C VAL A 52 -8.51 -5.56 5.88
N ASN A 53 -8.61 -4.94 7.06
CA ASN A 53 -9.76 -5.14 7.95
C ASN A 53 -11.05 -4.45 7.49
N LYS A 54 -10.96 -3.32 6.78
CA LYS A 54 -12.15 -2.48 6.47
C LYS A 54 -12.55 -2.46 5.01
N ARG A 55 -11.69 -2.89 4.08
CA ARG A 55 -11.88 -2.65 2.64
C ARG A 55 -11.51 -3.85 1.74
N GLY A 56 -11.24 -5.02 2.33
CA GLY A 56 -10.85 -6.20 1.56
C GLY A 56 -9.50 -6.04 0.86
N GLY A 57 -8.61 -5.24 1.45
CA GLY A 57 -7.22 -5.18 1.02
C GLY A 57 -6.48 -6.48 1.35
N GLU A 58 -5.35 -6.68 0.69
CA GLU A 58 -4.47 -7.83 0.86
C GLU A 58 -3.04 -7.31 1.06
N LEU A 59 -2.30 -7.92 1.99
CA LEU A 59 -0.86 -7.68 2.13
C LEU A 59 -0.13 -8.86 1.51
N LEU A 60 0.67 -8.57 0.49
CA LEU A 60 1.49 -9.53 -0.24
C LEU A 60 2.94 -9.35 0.18
N ASP A 61 3.63 -10.43 0.51
CA ASP A 61 5.06 -10.37 0.75
C ASP A 61 5.81 -10.38 -0.59
N TRP A 62 6.87 -9.57 -0.68
CA TRP A 62 7.70 -9.42 -1.86
C TRP A 62 9.17 -9.62 -1.49
N THR A 63 9.89 -10.36 -2.34
CA THR A 63 11.34 -10.54 -2.18
C THR A 63 12.06 -10.33 -3.50
N ALA A 64 13.22 -9.69 -3.44
CA ALA A 64 14.12 -9.51 -4.56
C ALA A 64 15.49 -10.10 -4.21
N GLN A 65 16.06 -10.96 -5.07
CA GLN A 65 17.35 -11.59 -4.81
C GLN A 65 18.55 -10.79 -5.35
N ARG A 66 18.33 -9.91 -6.33
CA ARG A 66 19.37 -9.11 -7.01
C ARG A 66 18.96 -7.63 -7.11
N PRO A 67 19.92 -6.68 -7.03
CA PRO A 67 21.36 -6.88 -6.85
C PRO A 67 21.76 -7.29 -5.42
N ARG A 68 20.87 -7.12 -4.44
CA ARG A 68 21.02 -7.62 -3.07
C ARG A 68 19.69 -8.18 -2.59
N ARG A 69 19.73 -9.20 -1.73
CA ARG A 69 18.53 -9.74 -1.09
C ARG A 69 17.82 -8.62 -0.34
N SER A 70 16.58 -8.36 -0.73
CA SER A 70 15.72 -7.37 -0.11
C SER A 70 14.32 -7.97 0.04
N GLU A 71 13.65 -7.60 1.12
CA GLU A 71 12.29 -8.01 1.42
C GLU A 71 11.44 -6.76 1.54
N GLY A 72 10.17 -6.91 1.27
CA GLY A 72 9.18 -5.86 1.40
C GLY A 72 7.79 -6.44 1.28
N ARG A 73 6.81 -5.55 1.26
CA ARG A 73 5.40 -5.89 1.28
C ARG A 73 4.65 -4.98 0.32
N ILE A 74 3.55 -5.48 -0.20
CA ILE A 74 2.68 -4.75 -1.11
C ILE A 74 1.27 -4.81 -0.53
N LEU A 75 0.72 -3.64 -0.19
CA LEU A 75 -0.70 -3.48 0.05
C LEU A 75 -1.42 -3.40 -1.29
N ARG A 76 -2.29 -4.37 -1.55
CA ARG A 76 -3.18 -4.42 -2.70
C ARG A 76 -4.61 -4.13 -2.27
N ILE A 77 -5.30 -3.27 -3.01
CA ILE A 77 -6.74 -3.03 -2.82
C ILE A 77 -7.42 -3.09 -4.20
N GLY A 78 -8.41 -3.96 -4.34
CA GLY A 78 -9.15 -4.14 -5.58
C GLY A 78 -8.46 -5.04 -6.62
N ASN A 79 -8.96 -4.97 -7.85
CA ASN A 79 -8.60 -5.83 -8.98
C ASN A 79 -8.77 -5.10 -10.33
N ILE A 80 -8.23 -5.72 -11.39
CA ILE A 80 -8.33 -5.24 -12.77
C ILE A 80 -9.61 -5.75 -13.42
#